data_AF-D4L122-F1
#
_entry.id   AF-D4L122-F1
#
_cell.length_a   1.000
_cell.length_b   1.000
_cell.length_c   1.000
_cell.angle_alpha   90.00
_cell.angle_beta   90.00
_cell.angle_gamma   90.00
#
_symmetry.space_group_name_H-M   'P 1'
#
loop_
_entity.id
_entity.type
_entity.pdbx_description
1 polymer ?
#
loop_
_entity_poly.entity_id
_entity_poly.type
_entity_poly.pdbx_seq_one_letter_code
_entity_poly.pdbx_strand_id
1 'polypeptide(L)'
;MLISYRFKNFCSFAEEAEFDMMAPGNKVKHRFPDNYVKTEEGYDILKTAVVIGENAGGKTNFINSLSFLKSMFEDNKVKHSYRSLININNLQSECPAECETKQEFDISVIGESGTIYHYNLQIDEFCIVQESFSFKQSKTGKEKR
;
A
#
# COMPACT_ATOMS: atom_id res chain seq x y z
N MET A 1 -9.32 7.73 -2.44
CA MET A 1 -9.71 6.43 -1.84
C MET A 1 -8.59 5.41 -2.05
N LEU A 2 -8.33 4.54 -1.08
CA LEU A 2 -7.38 3.44 -1.24
C LEU A 2 -8.00 2.34 -2.12
N ILE A 3 -7.26 1.84 -3.11
CA ILE A 3 -7.62 0.66 -3.91
C ILE A 3 -6.91 -0.56 -3.35
N SER A 4 -5.58 -0.50 -3.31
CA SER A 4 -4.76 -1.60 -2.81
C SER A 4 -3.50 -1.06 -2.15
N TYR A 5 -2.99 -1.85 -1.21
CA TYR A 5 -1.72 -1.61 -0.55
C TYR A 5 -1.00 -2.93 -0.35
N ARG A 6 0.26 -3.01 -0.77
CA ARG A 6 1.16 -4.12 -0.48
C ARG A 6 2.42 -3.60 0.14
N PHE A 7 2.98 -4.40 1.04
CA PHE A 7 4.28 -4.11 1.61
C PHE A 7 4.99 -5.40 2.01
N LYS A 8 6.31 -5.34 2.07
CA LYS A 8 7.16 -6.47 2.43
C LYS A 8 8.24 -6.05 3.42
N ASN A 9 8.67 -6.99 4.26
CA ASN A 9 9.80 -6.83 5.18
C ASN A 9 9.63 -5.69 6.20
N PHE A 10 8.47 -5.59 6.85
CA PHE A 10 8.14 -4.52 7.80
C PHE A 10 7.68 -5.06 9.16
N CYS A 11 8.40 -4.71 10.23
CA CYS A 11 8.14 -5.12 11.62
C CYS A 11 7.87 -6.64 11.73
N SER A 12 6.62 -7.04 11.97
CA SER A 12 6.22 -8.45 12.12
C SER A 12 5.99 -9.19 10.79
N PHE A 13 6.10 -8.51 9.64
CA PHE A 13 5.86 -9.07 8.31
C PHE A 13 7.18 -9.31 7.58
N ALA A 14 7.63 -10.57 7.48
CA ALA A 14 8.81 -10.92 6.70
C ALA A 14 8.49 -10.94 5.19
N GLU A 15 7.39 -11.59 4.84
CA GLU A 15 6.90 -11.71 3.46
C GLU A 15 5.93 -10.59 3.08
N GLU A 16 5.55 -10.57 1.80
CA GLU A 16 4.56 -9.63 1.28
C GLU A 16 3.21 -9.83 1.98
N ALA A 17 2.63 -8.72 2.44
CA ALA A 17 1.26 -8.63 2.89
C ALA A 17 0.47 -7.76 1.93
N GLU A 18 -0.73 -8.22 1.57
CA GLU A 18 -1.62 -7.53 0.63
C GLU A 18 -2.93 -7.13 1.32
N PHE A 19 -3.37 -5.91 1.02
CA PHE A 19 -4.65 -5.36 1.42
C PHE A 19 -5.36 -4.76 0.21
N ASP A 20 -6.48 -5.36 -0.19
CA ASP A 20 -7.26 -4.98 -1.37
C ASP A 20 -8.67 -4.53 -0.96
N MET A 21 -9.06 -3.35 -1.43
CA MET A 21 -10.38 -2.74 -1.21
C MET A 21 -11.32 -2.97 -2.39
N MET A 22 -10.92 -3.70 -3.43
CA MET A 22 -11.79 -4.07 -4.55
C MET A 22 -12.98 -4.90 -4.06
N ALA A 23 -14.19 -4.44 -4.38
CA ALA A 23 -15.40 -5.17 -4.09
C ALA A 23 -15.44 -6.46 -4.92
N PRO A 24 -15.83 -7.60 -4.34
CA PRO A 24 -15.79 -8.88 -5.03
C PRO A 24 -16.77 -8.88 -6.21
N GLY A 25 -16.36 -9.42 -7.37
CA GLY A 25 -17.22 -9.53 -8.56
C GLY A 25 -18.34 -10.57 -8.47
N ASN A 26 -18.63 -11.11 -7.29
CA ASN A 26 -19.52 -12.26 -7.10
C ASN A 26 -20.89 -11.86 -6.50
N LYS A 27 -21.74 -12.85 -6.23
CA LYS A 27 -23.10 -12.65 -5.70
C LYS A 27 -23.16 -11.86 -4.38
N VAL A 28 -22.08 -11.83 -3.60
CA VAL A 28 -22.01 -11.09 -2.33
C VAL A 28 -22.15 -9.59 -2.55
N LYS A 29 -21.65 -9.07 -3.68
CA LYS A 29 -21.77 -7.65 -4.04
C LYS A 29 -23.23 -7.21 -4.17
N HIS A 30 -24.09 -8.05 -4.73
CA HIS A 30 -25.52 -7.75 -4.87
C HIS A 30 -26.28 -7.80 -3.54
N ARG A 31 -25.76 -8.51 -2.54
CA ARG A 31 -26.37 -8.61 -1.21
C ARG A 31 -26.17 -7.33 -0.39
N PHE A 32 -25.08 -6.59 -0.65
CA PHE A 32 -24.73 -5.37 0.08
C PHE A 32 -24.37 -4.23 -0.90
N PRO A 33 -25.36 -3.72 -1.65
CA PRO A 33 -25.13 -2.71 -2.68
C PRO A 33 -24.57 -1.39 -2.13
N ASP A 34 -24.83 -1.09 -0.85
CA ASP A 34 -24.39 0.14 -0.21
C ASP A 34 -22.99 0.07 0.40
N ASN A 35 -22.31 -1.10 0.37
CA ASN A 35 -21.01 -1.29 0.99
C ASN A 35 -19.82 -0.92 0.09
N TYR A 36 -20.07 -0.52 -1.16
CA TYR A 36 -19.04 -0.11 -2.10
C TYR A 36 -19.44 1.15 -2.86
N VAL A 37 -18.48 1.80 -3.48
CA VAL A 37 -18.64 2.94 -4.38
C VAL A 37 -18.26 2.48 -5.78
N LYS A 38 -19.11 2.81 -6.76
CA LYS A 38 -18.76 2.69 -8.18
C LYS A 38 -18.05 3.95 -8.62
N THR A 39 -16.85 3.79 -9.15
CA THR A 39 -16.10 4.91 -9.73
C THR A 39 -16.38 4.98 -11.24
N GLU A 40 -16.22 6.16 -11.84
CA GLU A 40 -16.45 6.34 -13.28
C GLU A 40 -15.48 5.52 -14.13
N GLU A 41 -14.33 5.16 -13.55
CA GLU A 41 -13.26 4.35 -14.13
C GLU A 41 -13.57 2.85 -14.13
N GLY A 42 -14.75 2.45 -13.62
CA GLY A 42 -15.21 1.06 -13.58
C GLY A 42 -14.71 0.25 -12.39
N TYR A 43 -14.24 0.92 -11.32
CA TYR A 43 -13.85 0.23 -10.09
C TYR A 43 -15.04 0.20 -9.12
N ASP A 44 -15.22 -0.93 -8.47
CA ASP A 44 -16.13 -1.05 -7.33
C ASP A 44 -15.26 -1.14 -6.08
N ILE A 45 -15.22 -0.08 -5.27
CA ILE A 45 -14.32 0.02 -4.11
C ILE A 45 -15.13 -0.06 -2.82
N LEU A 46 -14.74 -0.95 -1.91
CA LEU A 46 -15.35 -1.07 -0.58
C LEU A 46 -15.22 0.25 0.20
N LYS A 47 -16.29 0.64 0.92
CA LYS A 47 -16.29 1.85 1.75
C LYS A 47 -15.57 1.66 3.08
N THR A 48 -15.51 0.44 3.57
CA THR A 48 -15.03 0.12 4.91
C THR A 48 -14.43 -1.29 4.91
N ALA A 49 -13.36 -1.44 5.67
CA ALA A 49 -12.74 -2.72 5.98
C ALA A 49 -12.43 -2.76 7.48
N VAL A 50 -12.44 -3.96 8.05
CA VAL A 50 -12.16 -4.18 9.47
C VAL A 50 -10.99 -5.14 9.59
N VAL A 51 -9.92 -4.72 10.25
CA VAL A 51 -8.73 -5.56 10.52
C VAL A 51 -8.86 -6.14 11.93
N ILE A 52 -9.13 -7.45 12.01
CA ILE A 52 -9.31 -8.20 13.27
C ILE A 52 -8.35 -9.38 13.35
N GLY A 53 -8.06 -9.82 14.57
CA GLY A 53 -7.12 -10.90 14.82
C GLY A 53 -6.61 -10.89 16.27
N GLU A 54 -5.84 -11.89 16.64
CA GLU A 54 -5.31 -12.08 17.99
C GLU A 54 -4.31 -10.98 18.41
N ASN A 55 -4.05 -10.88 19.71
CA ASN A 55 -3.01 -10.00 20.24
C ASN A 55 -1.65 -10.36 19.63
N ALA A 56 -0.82 -9.35 19.38
CA ALA A 56 0.46 -9.49 18.68
C ALA A 56 0.39 -10.04 17.23
N GLY A 57 -0.81 -10.24 16.65
CA GLY A 57 -1.00 -10.68 15.27
C GLY A 57 -0.66 -9.65 14.19
N GLY A 58 0.12 -8.60 14.49
CA GLY A 58 0.61 -7.64 13.49
C GLY A 58 -0.35 -6.54 13.04
N LYS A 59 -1.58 -6.46 13.57
CA LYS A 59 -2.60 -5.46 13.18
C LYS A 59 -2.09 -4.01 13.27
N THR A 60 -1.47 -3.64 14.39
CA THR A 60 -0.89 -2.29 14.57
C THR A 60 0.29 -2.07 13.62
N ASN A 61 1.10 -3.10 13.36
CA ASN A 61 2.23 -3.01 12.43
C ASN A 61 1.76 -2.80 10.98
N PHE A 62 0.62 -3.39 10.59
CA PHE A 62 -0.01 -3.12 9.29
C PHE A 62 -0.42 -1.64 9.15
N ILE A 63 -1.06 -1.06 10.17
CA ILE A 63 -1.40 0.38 10.13
C ILE A 63 -0.13 1.24 10.13
N ASN A 64 0.88 0.83 10.89
CA ASN A 64 2.16 1.53 10.97
C ASN A 64 2.92 1.48 9.63
N SER A 65 2.84 0.41 8.83
CA SER A 65 3.50 0.37 7.52
C SER A 65 2.92 1.40 6.57
N LEU A 66 1.58 1.56 6.56
CA LEU A 66 0.93 2.61 5.77
C LEU A 66 1.28 4.02 6.28
N SER A 67 1.31 4.22 7.60
CA SER A 67 1.74 5.48 8.20
C SER A 67 3.21 5.80 7.88
N PHE A 68 4.06 4.78 7.85
CA PHE A 68 5.47 4.92 7.51
C PHE A 68 5.64 5.32 6.04
N LEU A 69 4.95 4.66 5.12
CA LEU A 69 4.93 5.07 3.72
C LEU A 69 4.46 6.52 3.58
N LYS A 70 3.39 6.92 4.27
CA LYS A 70 2.91 8.31 4.26
C LYS A 70 4.00 9.28 4.72
N SER A 71 4.75 8.96 5.78
CA SER A 71 5.82 9.82 6.30
C SER A 71 6.96 10.05 5.28
N MET A 72 7.12 9.16 4.30
CA MET A 72 8.08 9.35 3.21
C MET A 72 7.79 10.58 2.36
N PHE A 73 6.56 11.09 2.36
CA PHE A 73 6.16 12.27 1.58
C PHE A 73 6.08 13.56 2.41
N GLU A 74 6.29 13.52 3.73
CA GLU A 74 6.05 14.66 4.62
C GLU A 74 7.22 15.65 4.67
N ASP A 75 8.44 15.21 4.33
CA ASP A 75 9.64 16.05 4.28
C ASP A 75 10.62 15.57 3.20
N ASN A 76 11.70 16.34 2.99
CA ASN A 76 12.77 16.03 2.03
C ASN A 76 14.00 15.37 2.68
N LYS A 77 13.85 14.76 3.86
CA LYS A 77 14.98 14.02 4.47
C LYS A 77 15.31 12.78 3.65
N VAL A 78 16.51 12.25 3.85
CA VAL A 78 16.93 10.99 3.23
C VAL A 78 15.96 9.87 3.60
N LYS A 79 15.40 9.19 2.59
CA LYS A 79 14.48 8.08 2.76
C LYS A 79 15.25 6.77 2.70
N HIS A 80 15.09 5.98 3.74
CA HIS A 80 15.79 4.72 3.97
C HIS A 80 14.98 3.88 4.96
N SER A 81 15.22 2.58 4.96
CA SER A 81 14.69 1.64 5.94
C SER A 81 15.32 1.94 7.29
N TYR A 82 14.50 1.97 8.35
CA TYR A 82 15.02 1.97 9.71
C TYR A 82 15.16 0.53 10.18
N ARG A 83 16.35 0.16 10.65
CA ARG A 83 16.65 -1.20 11.10
C ARG A 83 15.64 -1.76 12.11
N SER A 84 15.10 -0.93 13.00
CA SER A 84 14.07 -1.30 13.98
C SER A 84 12.70 -1.60 13.36
N LEU A 85 12.46 -1.18 12.12
CA LEU A 85 11.23 -1.42 11.36
C LEU A 85 11.39 -2.54 10.33
N ILE A 86 12.59 -3.11 10.15
CA ILE A 86 12.82 -4.27 9.29
C ILE A 86 12.44 -5.54 10.07
N ASN A 87 11.96 -6.57 9.36
CA ASN A 87 11.63 -7.83 10.03
C ASN A 87 12.89 -8.48 10.60
N ILE A 88 12.84 -8.90 11.87
CA ILE A 88 14.00 -9.45 12.58
C ILE A 88 14.58 -10.70 11.92
N ASN A 89 13.76 -11.52 11.25
CA ASN A 89 14.25 -12.73 10.58
C ASN A 89 15.16 -12.41 9.39
N ASN A 90 15.11 -11.18 8.88
CA ASN A 90 15.93 -10.71 7.77
C ASN A 90 17.21 -9.98 8.25
N LEU A 91 17.40 -9.82 9.57
CA LEU A 91 18.54 -9.17 10.20
C LEU A 91 19.46 -10.19 10.90
N GLN A 92 20.21 -10.96 10.11
CA GLN A 92 21.00 -12.10 10.60
C GLN A 92 22.33 -11.70 11.26
N SER A 93 22.86 -10.52 10.95
CA SER A 93 24.11 -10.00 11.52
C SER A 93 24.02 -8.51 11.75
N GLU A 94 24.95 -7.91 12.49
CA GLU A 94 25.02 -6.44 12.67
C GLU A 94 25.39 -5.71 11.37
N CYS A 95 25.99 -6.40 10.39
CA CYS A 95 26.39 -5.83 9.11
C CYS A 95 25.18 -5.77 8.15
N PRO A 96 24.73 -4.58 7.71
CA PRO A 96 23.60 -4.47 6.77
C PRO A 96 23.84 -5.19 5.45
N ALA A 97 25.09 -5.24 4.97
CA ALA A 97 25.45 -5.91 3.71
C ALA A 97 25.25 -7.44 3.74
N GLU A 98 25.08 -8.02 4.93
CA GLU A 98 24.80 -9.44 5.14
C GLU A 98 23.33 -9.72 5.46
N CYS A 99 22.47 -8.70 5.41
CA CYS A 99 21.06 -8.76 5.76
C CYS A 99 20.16 -8.47 4.55
N GLU A 100 18.92 -8.94 4.59
CA GLU A 100 17.89 -8.52 3.63
C GLU A 100 17.17 -7.29 4.19
N THR A 101 17.72 -6.11 3.90
CA THR A 101 17.26 -4.85 4.48
C THR A 101 16.22 -4.13 3.63
N LYS A 102 15.92 -4.65 2.44
CA LYS A 102 15.03 -3.97 1.50
C LYS A 102 13.59 -4.08 1.98
N GLN A 103 12.94 -2.94 2.09
CA GLN A 103 11.51 -2.82 2.32
C GLN A 103 10.84 -2.37 1.03
N GLU A 104 9.71 -2.97 0.70
CA GLU A 104 8.95 -2.66 -0.51
C GLU A 104 7.56 -2.18 -0.12
N PHE A 105 7.08 -1.16 -0.82
CA PHE A 105 5.77 -0.58 -0.63
C PHE A 105 5.13 -0.32 -2.00
N ASP A 106 3.92 -0.81 -2.20
CA ASP A 106 3.15 -0.64 -3.42
C ASP A 106 1.74 -0.16 -3.06
N ILE A 107 1.33 0.98 -3.61
CA ILE A 107 0.04 1.60 -3.27
C ILE A 107 -0.69 2.07 -4.52
N SER A 108 -1.97 1.74 -4.58
CA SER A 108 -2.91 2.26 -5.58
C SER A 108 -3.98 3.09 -4.90
N VAL A 109 -4.17 4.34 -5.36
CA VAL A 109 -5.18 5.26 -4.82
C VAL A 109 -5.94 5.98 -5.93
N ILE A 110 -7.18 6.33 -5.65
CA ILE A 110 -8.01 7.22 -6.48
C ILE A 110 -7.95 8.62 -5.89
N GLY A 111 -7.49 9.60 -6.65
CA GLY A 111 -7.52 11.01 -6.29
C GLY A 111 -8.91 11.62 -6.47
N GLU A 112 -9.10 12.86 -6.00
CA GLU A 112 -10.38 13.57 -6.10
C GLU A 112 -10.87 13.77 -7.54
N SER A 113 -9.95 13.84 -8.50
CA SER A 113 -10.25 13.97 -9.93
C SER A 113 -10.67 12.67 -10.62
N GLY A 114 -10.78 11.55 -9.89
CA GLY A 114 -10.97 10.22 -10.47
C GLY A 114 -9.70 9.61 -11.08
N THR A 115 -8.59 10.35 -11.08
CA THR A 115 -7.30 9.82 -11.54
C THR A 115 -6.83 8.72 -10.59
N ILE A 116 -6.45 7.59 -11.18
CA ILE A 116 -5.87 6.46 -10.46
C ILE A 116 -4.36 6.64 -10.47
N TYR A 117 -3.78 6.64 -9.28
CA TYR A 117 -2.35 6.72 -9.06
C TYR A 117 -1.86 5.38 -8.56
N HIS A 118 -0.74 4.94 -9.11
CA HIS A 118 0.01 3.79 -8.65
C HIS A 118 1.43 4.25 -8.34
N TYR A 119 1.89 3.91 -7.15
CA TYR A 119 3.21 4.27 -6.67
C TYR A 119 3.89 3.07 -6.03
N ASN A 120 5.14 2.84 -6.41
CA ASN A 120 5.98 1.78 -5.87
C ASN A 120 7.28 2.38 -5.35
N LEU A 121 7.65 2.03 -4.13
CA LEU A 121 8.87 2.48 -3.46
C LEU A 121 9.58 1.28 -2.84
N GLN A 122 10.88 1.17 -3.11
CA GLN A 122 11.78 0.22 -2.48
C GLN A 122 12.93 0.97 -1.85
N ILE A 123 13.17 0.72 -0.57
CA ILE A 123 14.21 1.37 0.24
C ILE A 123 15.02 0.32 0.96
N ASP A 124 16.29 0.59 1.21
CA ASP A 124 17.16 -0.18 2.10
C ASP A 124 17.70 0.73 3.22
N GLU A 125 18.58 0.22 4.09
CA GLU A 125 19.14 1.02 5.19
C GLU A 125 19.97 2.25 4.73
N PHE A 126 20.31 2.35 3.45
CA PHE A 126 21.16 3.41 2.90
C PHE A 126 20.36 4.44 2.11
N CYS A 127 19.44 4.01 1.24
CA CYS A 127 18.74 4.90 0.33
C CYS A 127 17.48 4.30 -0.30
N ILE A 128 16.91 5.06 -1.24
CA ILE A 128 15.92 4.58 -2.20
C ILE A 128 16.63 3.72 -3.24
N VAL A 129 16.23 2.45 -3.32
CA VAL A 129 16.74 1.46 -4.28
C VAL A 129 15.96 1.57 -5.60
N GLN A 130 14.64 1.72 -5.51
CA GLN A 130 13.76 1.85 -6.67
C GLN A 130 12.56 2.72 -6.33
N GLU A 131 12.15 3.56 -7.28
CA GLU A 131 10.95 4.37 -7.18
C GLU A 131 10.26 4.40 -8.55
N SER A 132 8.94 4.22 -8.56
CA SER A 132 8.15 4.41 -9.77
C SER A 132 6.76 4.96 -9.46
N PHE A 133 6.29 5.79 -10.37
CA PHE A 133 4.99 6.44 -10.29
C PHE A 133 4.32 6.33 -11.66
N SER A 134 3.06 5.88 -11.65
CA SER A 134 2.23 5.87 -12.85
C SER A 134 0.82 6.35 -12.52
N PHE A 135 0.14 6.86 -13.52
CA PHE A 135 -1.24 7.30 -13.36
C PHE A 135 -2.08 6.98 -14.59
N LYS A 136 -3.38 6.78 -14.35
CA LYS A 136 -4.37 6.58 -15.38
C LYS A 136 -5.52 7.54 -15.15
N GLN A 137 -5.75 8.43 -16.12
CA GLN A 137 -6.91 9.31 -16.12
C GLN A 137 -8.12 8.60 -16.72
N SER A 138 -9.28 8.86 -16.13
CA SER A 138 -10.57 8.58 -16.76
C SER A 138 -10.65 9.32 -18.09
N LYS A 139 -11.08 8.66 -19.17
CA LYS A 139 -11.47 9.37 -20.39
C LYS A 139 -12.80 10.06 -20.10
N THR A 140 -12.76 11.30 -19.61
CA THR A 140 -13.91 12.19 -19.70
C THR A 140 -14.33 12.31 -21.16
N GLY A 141 -15.65 12.27 -21.38
CA GLY A 141 -16.26 12.00 -22.68
C GLY A 141 -15.78 12.87 -23.83
N LYS A 142 -15.82 12.28 -25.03
CA LYS A 142 -15.87 13.02 -26.29
C LYS A 142 -16.81 14.21 -26.14
N GLU A 143 -16.32 15.41 -26.44
CA GLU A 143 -17.17 16.55 -26.77
C GLU A 143 -18.23 16.05 -27.77
N LYS A 144 -19.50 16.15 -27.40
CA LYS A 144 -20.58 16.19 -28.39
C LYS A 144 -20.41 17.50 -29.14
N ARG A 145 -19.85 17.45 -30.34
CA ARG A 145 -20.08 18.42 -31.40
C ARG A 145 -20.87 17.74 -32.50
#